data_AF-A0A3D8H9T2-F1
#
_entry.id   AF-A0A3D8H9T2-F1
#
_cell.length_a   1.000
_cell.length_b   1.000
_cell.length_c   1.000
_cell.angle_alpha   90.00
_cell.angle_beta   90.00
_cell.angle_gamma   90.00
#
_symmetry.space_group_name_H-M   'P 1'
#
loop_
_entity.id
_entity.type
_entity.pdbx_description
1 polymer ?
#
loop_
_entity_poly.entity_id
_entity_poly.type
_entity_poly.pdbx_seq_one_letter_code
_entity_poly.pdbx_strand_id
1 'polypeptide(L)'
;MNTHYSSSGQILMSPESYLTVPAKTGVDVEIWVYSQTGRLISHVMGKSLSEKYVCLCKNKSRTDVASIAVVNIEDVSYVYKIKRA
;
A
#
# COMPACT_ATOMS: atom_id res chain seq x y z
N MET A 1 21.69 -3.76 -28.79
CA MET A 1 21.05 -4.40 -27.63
C MET A 1 19.66 -3.78 -27.52
N ASN A 2 18.62 -4.50 -27.94
CA ASN A 2 17.26 -3.94 -28.02
C ASN A 2 16.58 -4.12 -26.66
N THR A 3 16.44 -3.02 -25.93
CA THR A 3 15.77 -3.00 -24.64
C THR A 3 14.26 -2.89 -24.86
N HIS A 4 13.55 -4.00 -24.64
CA HIS A 4 12.09 -3.99 -24.65
C HIS A 4 11.57 -3.31 -23.37
N TYR A 5 11.00 -2.13 -23.51
CA TYR A 5 10.21 -1.52 -22.44
C TYR A 5 8.86 -2.23 -22.37
N SER A 6 8.71 -3.14 -21.41
CA SER A 6 7.38 -3.64 -21.03
C SER A 6 6.59 -2.47 -20.42
N SER A 7 5.50 -2.09 -21.09
CA SER A 7 4.59 -1.02 -20.71
C SER A 7 3.71 -1.36 -19.49
N SER A 8 3.89 -2.52 -18.85
CA SER A 8 3.05 -2.97 -17.74
C SER A 8 3.83 -2.99 -16.43
N GLY A 9 4.13 -1.81 -15.88
CA GLY A 9 4.49 -1.65 -14.47
C GLY A 9 3.32 -1.91 -13.51
N GLN A 10 2.48 -2.89 -13.82
CA GLN A 10 1.24 -3.22 -13.13
C GLN A 10 1.45 -4.49 -12.31
N ILE A 11 1.29 -4.38 -11.00
CA ILE A 11 1.31 -5.50 -10.05
C ILE A 11 -0.10 -6.01 -9.90
N LEU A 12 -0.39 -7.23 -10.33
CA LEU A 12 -1.56 -7.93 -9.85
C LEU A 12 -1.36 -8.11 -8.33
N MET A 13 -2.11 -7.39 -7.49
CA MET A 13 -2.03 -7.61 -6.05
C MET A 13 -2.48 -9.05 -5.79
N SER A 14 -1.58 -9.87 -5.24
CA SER A 14 -1.97 -11.13 -4.61
C SER A 14 -3.11 -10.85 -3.61
N PRO A 15 -4.04 -11.80 -3.39
CA PRO A 15 -5.21 -11.59 -2.53
C PRO A 15 -4.88 -11.01 -1.16
N GLU A 16 -3.66 -11.30 -0.71
CA GLU A 16 -3.05 -10.86 0.53
C GLU A 16 -1.63 -10.33 0.22
N SER A 17 -1.39 -9.06 0.55
CA SER A 17 -0.08 -8.42 0.40
C SER A 17 0.24 -7.62 1.66
N TYR A 18 1.50 -7.61 2.09
CA TYR A 18 1.91 -6.89 3.29
C TYR A 18 2.54 -5.55 2.93
N LEU A 19 2.09 -4.49 3.60
CA LEU A 19 2.72 -3.17 3.58
C LEU A 19 3.37 -2.92 4.94
N THR A 20 4.65 -2.57 4.95
CA THR A 20 5.35 -2.17 6.18
C THR A 20 5.64 -0.68 6.12
N VAL A 21 5.23 0.06 7.14
CA VAL A 21 5.47 1.50 7.26
C VAL A 21 6.20 1.80 8.57
N PRO A 22 7.14 2.77 8.59
CA PRO A 22 7.74 3.22 9.83
C PRO A 22 6.69 3.98 10.66
N ALA A 23 6.50 3.59 11.92
CA ALA A 23 5.57 4.22 12.84
C ALA A 23 6.05 3.99 14.27
N LYS A 24 6.00 5.02 15.12
CA LYS A 24 6.39 4.90 16.53
C LYS A 24 5.46 3.94 17.27
N THR A 25 5.98 3.28 18.30
CA THR A 25 5.16 2.43 19.18
C THR A 25 4.06 3.25 19.86
N GLY A 26 2.82 2.73 19.85
CA GLY A 26 1.66 3.33 20.48
C GLY A 26 0.90 4.34 19.62
N VAL A 27 1.33 4.58 18.38
CA VAL A 27 0.70 5.53 17.46
C VAL A 27 -0.39 4.86 16.61
N ASP A 28 -1.49 5.58 16.38
CA ASP A 28 -2.53 5.15 15.45
C ASP A 28 -2.08 5.38 13.99
N VAL A 29 -2.28 4.35 13.18
CA VAL A 29 -1.90 4.28 11.77
C VAL A 29 -3.13 3.92 10.94
N GLU A 30 -3.37 4.70 9.90
CA GLU A 30 -4.45 4.47 8.95
C GLU A 30 -3.88 4.43 7.53
N ILE A 31 -4.28 3.43 6.75
CA ILE A 31 -3.71 3.14 5.43
C ILE A 31 -4.83 2.94 4.43
N TRP A 32 -4.77 3.70 3.33
CA TRP A 32 -5.60 3.50 2.16
C TRP A 32 -4.74 3.12 0.98
N VAL A 33 -5.11 2.03 0.31
CA VAL A 33 -4.45 1.56 -0.90
C VAL A 33 -5.38 1.77 -2.08
N TYR A 34 -4.90 2.46 -3.10
CA TYR A 34 -5.66 2.80 -4.30
C TYR A 34 -5.07 2.15 -5.55
N SER A 35 -5.94 1.89 -6.51
CA SER A 35 -5.57 1.48 -7.86
C SER A 35 -5.04 2.67 -8.67
N GLN A 36 -4.50 2.39 -9.84
CA GLN A 36 -4.09 3.43 -10.80
C GLN A 36 -5.26 4.31 -11.27
N THR A 37 -6.50 3.80 -11.24
CA THR A 37 -7.71 4.56 -11.60
C THR A 37 -8.31 5.34 -10.43
N GLY A 38 -7.65 5.35 -9.27
CA GLY A 38 -8.15 6.02 -8.06
C GLY A 38 -9.19 5.22 -7.28
N ARG A 39 -9.46 3.96 -7.64
CA ARG A 39 -10.37 3.09 -6.89
C ARG A 39 -9.72 2.66 -5.58
N LEU A 40 -10.43 2.76 -4.46
CA LEU A 40 -9.99 2.20 -3.19
C LEU A 40 -9.98 0.67 -3.25
N ILE A 41 -8.82 0.08 -2.98
CA ILE A 41 -8.59 -1.38 -2.95
C ILE A 41 -8.69 -1.90 -1.52
N SER A 42 -8.01 -1.21 -0.59
CA SER A 42 -7.88 -1.64 0.81
C SER A 42 -7.87 -0.44 1.73
N HIS A 43 -8.48 -0.60 2.90
CA HIS A 43 -8.44 0.38 3.99
C HIS A 43 -8.20 -0.38 5.28
N VAL A 44 -7.18 0.05 6.02
CA VAL A 44 -6.75 -0.60 7.26
C VAL A 44 -6.44 0.47 8.29
N MET A 45 -6.92 0.25 9.50
CA MET A 45 -6.63 1.08 10.66
C MET A 45 -6.07 0.19 11.77
N GLY A 46 -5.14 0.72 12.55
CA GLY A 46 -4.69 0.03 13.74
C GLY A 46 -3.66 0.84 14.52
N LYS A 47 -3.24 0.27 15.64
CA LYS A 47 -2.24 0.88 16.52
C LYS A 47 -0.91 0.18 16.34
N SER A 48 0.16 0.94 16.15
CA SER A 48 1.50 0.37 16.05
C SER A 48 1.95 -0.18 17.39
N LEU A 49 2.35 -1.45 17.42
CA LEU A 49 2.86 -2.14 18.61
C LEU A 49 4.39 -2.18 18.65
N SER A 50 5.05 -1.60 17.65
CA SER A 50 6.50 -1.54 17.54
C SER A 50 6.92 -0.30 16.74
N GLU A 51 8.22 -0.13 16.48
CA GLU A 51 8.76 0.95 15.62
C GLU A 51 8.48 0.76 14.11
N LYS A 52 7.60 -0.20 13.78
CA LYS A 52 7.04 -0.42 12.45
C LYS A 52 5.62 -0.93 12.56
N TYR A 53 4.79 -0.51 11.63
CA TYR A 53 3.44 -1.06 11.45
C TYR A 53 3.42 -1.96 10.22
N VAL A 54 3.02 -3.22 10.42
CA VAL A 54 2.88 -4.20 9.33
C VAL A 54 1.39 -4.42 9.10
N CYS A 55 0.95 -4.06 7.91
CA CYS A 55 -0.44 -4.11 7.48
C CYS A 55 -0.65 -5.23 6.47
N LEU A 56 -1.69 -6.04 6.69
CA LEU A 56 -2.18 -6.97 5.67
C LEU A 56 -3.22 -6.27 4.78
N CYS A 57 -2.82 -5.88 3.59
CA CYS A 57 -3.71 -5.30 2.58
C CYS A 57 -4.42 -6.43 1.82
N LYS A 58 -5.72 -6.59 2.08
CA LYS A 58 -6.55 -7.55 1.36
C LYS A 58 -7.17 -6.87 0.14
N ASN A 59 -7.00 -7.50 -1.01
CA ASN A 59 -7.64 -7.05 -2.24
C ASN A 59 -8.94 -7.83 -2.46
N LYS A 60 -10.09 -7.16 -2.27
CA LYS A 60 -11.41 -7.77 -2.50
C LYS A 60 -11.67 -8.08 -3.97
N SER A 61 -11.05 -7.31 -4.88
CA SER A 61 -11.18 -7.50 -6.33
C SER A 61 -9.89 -8.11 -6.86
N ARG A 62 -9.86 -9.43 -7.11
CA ARG A 62 -8.64 -10.17 -7.55
C ARG A 62 -7.95 -9.63 -8.82
N THR A 63 -8.54 -8.64 -9.48
CA THR A 63 -8.03 -7.97 -10.68
C THR A 63 -7.42 -6.60 -10.41
N ASP A 64 -7.54 -6.06 -9.19
CA ASP A 64 -7.00 -4.74 -8.85
C ASP A 64 -5.47 -4.72 -8.76
N VAL A 65 -4.91 -3.64 -9.31
CA VAL A 65 -3.49 -3.33 -9.28
C VAL A 65 -3.27 -2.15 -8.35
N ALA A 66 -2.60 -2.38 -7.22
CA ALA A 66 -2.27 -1.29 -6.29
C ALA A 66 -1.19 -0.37 -6.88
N SER A 67 -1.41 0.94 -6.75
CA SER A 67 -0.55 1.97 -7.34
C SER A 67 -0.13 3.04 -6.34
N ILE A 68 -1.01 3.43 -5.43
CA ILE A 68 -0.76 4.48 -4.44
C ILE A 68 -1.18 3.96 -3.06
N ALA A 69 -0.39 4.25 -2.05
CA ALA A 69 -0.79 4.13 -0.64
C ALA A 69 -0.76 5.51 0.01
N VAL A 70 -1.84 5.87 0.69
CA VAL A 70 -1.89 7.01 1.62
C VAL A 70 -1.81 6.42 3.01
N VAL A 71 -0.90 6.94 3.83
CA VAL A 71 -0.62 6.46 5.18
C VAL A 71 -0.70 7.65 6.12
N ASN A 72 -1.69 7.66 6.99
CA ASN A 72 -1.81 8.63 8.07
C ASN A 72 -1.20 8.05 9.34
N ILE A 73 -0.33 8.84 9.96
CA ILE A 73 0.32 8.53 11.23
C ILE A 73 0.15 9.78 12.09
N GLU A 74 -0.67 9.70 13.13
CA GLU A 74 -1.14 10.88 13.89
C GLU A 74 -1.73 11.95 12.93
N ASP A 75 -1.18 13.16 12.94
CA ASP A 75 -1.65 14.30 12.15
C ASP A 75 -0.90 14.46 10.81
N VAL A 76 -0.09 13.47 10.42
CA VAL A 76 0.73 13.54 9.19
C VAL A 76 0.32 12.48 8.18
N SER A 77 0.02 12.94 6.96
CA SER A 77 -0.27 12.09 5.80
C SER A 77 0.94 11.92 4.90
N TYR A 78 1.31 10.67 4.64
CA TYR A 78 2.35 10.29 3.70
C TYR A 78 1.74 9.62 2.47
N VAL A 79 2.22 9.99 1.28
CA VAL A 79 1.77 9.40 0.01
C VAL A 79 2.91 8.63 -0.61
N TYR A 80 2.70 7.33 -0.81
CA TYR A 80 3.67 6.42 -1.40
C TYR A 80 3.21 5.96 -2.77
N LYS A 81 4.11 6.04 -3.75
CA LYS A 81 3.97 5.32 -5.02
C LYS A 81 4.40 3.87 -4.82
N ILE A 82 3.47 2.94 -5.03
CA ILE A 82 3.76 1.51 -4.97
C ILE A 82 4.44 1.12 -6.28
N LYS A 83 5.65 0.55 -6.17
CA LYS A 83 6.41 0.00 -7.29
C LYS A 83 6.75 -1.45 -7.01
N ARG A 84 6.93 -2.23 -8.06
CA ARG A 84 7.45 -3.59 -7.97
C ARG A 84 8.95 -3.51 -7.65
N ALA A 85 9.40 -4.26 -6.65
CA ALA A 85 10.81 -4.52 -6.40
C ALA A 85 11.37 -5.54 -7.39
#